data_AF-A0A963HE02-F1
#
_entry.id   AF-A0A963HE02-F1
#
_cell.length_a   1.000
_cell.length_b   1.000
_cell.length_c   1.000
_cell.angle_alpha   90.00
_cell.angle_beta   90.00
_cell.angle_gamma   90.00
#
_symmetry.space_group_name_H-M   'P 1'
#
loop_
_entity.id
_entity.type
_entity.pdbx_description
1 polymer ?
#
loop_
_entity_poly.entity_id
_entity_poly.type
_entity_poly.pdbx_seq_one_letter_code
_entity_poly.pdbx_strand_id
1 'polypeptide(L)'
;MRQRSGMRSLWFGLALLLAVLGWLLFRSDRQDLAGDLDRFKYGSLGGELVAGIPYQIFVALPQVFPDLLASHARQGRRADGSGPADYRAFGLAWESGRPLPIGFSIKRLGVERVTVNCALCHTTVYRLTPDQPPRHADGGPGHTVDLQGLLRFLFASARDPRFSASILLPAIEQQSPLDWHERAMYAALWIPLTRLALRVAEDQLAWMEQKPAWGPGRDDAFNLPKYVLTQASWDDTVGNTDFPALWRLGERSGQLVHAGGEARKVAAVIATSTLGTGALPFGGFDARRQWLERFLSDLAPPPFPGPVDSALAAHGGALFASHCAVCHARDGARTGQAIPVEEIGSDAEHVSTFQAKDARRMNRVTAMLGMDDAELQAAQGYVARPLLGVWLLAPYLHNGSVP
;
A
#
# COMPACT_ATOMS: atom_id res chain seq x y z
N MET A 1 17.59 -30.96 -51.11
CA MET A 1 18.32 -30.52 -49.89
C MET A 1 18.27 -29.01 -49.59
N ARG A 2 17.88 -28.10 -50.51
CA ARG A 2 17.86 -26.63 -50.26
C ARG A 2 16.71 -26.10 -49.39
N GLN A 3 15.54 -26.75 -49.34
CA GLN A 3 14.37 -26.26 -48.57
C GLN A 3 14.50 -26.42 -47.03
N ARG A 4 15.26 -27.41 -46.54
CA ARG A 4 15.41 -27.68 -45.09
C ARG A 4 16.34 -26.68 -44.38
N SER A 5 17.23 -26.01 -45.10
CA SER A 5 18.17 -25.03 -44.54
C SER A 5 17.50 -23.67 -44.29
N GLY A 6 16.65 -23.19 -45.20
CA GLY A 6 15.94 -21.91 -45.03
C GLY A 6 14.96 -21.91 -43.86
N MET A 7 14.26 -23.03 -43.64
CA MET A 7 13.31 -23.16 -42.54
C MET A 7 14.02 -23.16 -41.17
N ARG A 8 15.19 -23.80 -41.04
CA ARG A 8 15.99 -23.76 -39.81
C ARG A 8 16.52 -22.37 -39.48
N SER A 9 16.93 -21.59 -40.48
CA SER A 9 17.36 -20.19 -40.28
C SER A 9 16.21 -19.26 -39.89
N LEU A 10 15.00 -19.49 -40.43
CA LEU A 10 13.78 -18.78 -40.04
C LEU A 10 13.37 -19.08 -38.59
N TRP A 11 13.40 -20.35 -38.18
CA TRP A 11 13.13 -20.76 -36.80
C TRP A 11 14.18 -20.22 -35.82
N PHE A 12 15.46 -20.20 -36.21
CA PHE A 12 16.52 -19.62 -35.39
C PHE A 12 16.36 -18.09 -35.26
N GLY A 13 16.03 -17.40 -36.35
CA GLY A 13 15.74 -15.97 -36.34
C GLY A 13 14.53 -15.62 -35.47
N LEU A 14 13.45 -16.40 -35.56
CA LEU A 14 12.27 -16.23 -34.71
C LEU A 14 12.57 -16.52 -33.23
N ALA A 15 13.32 -17.59 -32.94
CA ALA A 15 13.71 -17.92 -31.57
C ALA A 15 14.62 -16.84 -30.97
N LEU A 16 15.58 -16.33 -31.74
CA LEU A 16 16.45 -15.22 -31.32
C LEU A 16 15.64 -13.94 -31.09
N LEU A 17 14.70 -13.62 -31.99
CA LEU A 17 13.81 -12.48 -31.84
C LEU A 17 12.97 -12.60 -30.57
N LEU A 18 12.34 -13.76 -30.32
CA LEU A 18 11.55 -14.02 -29.11
C LEU A 18 12.42 -13.99 -27.85
N ALA A 19 13.64 -14.49 -27.91
CA ALA A 19 14.59 -14.43 -26.79
C ALA A 19 15.02 -12.99 -26.48
N VAL A 20 15.30 -12.17 -27.50
CA VAL A 20 15.62 -10.75 -27.34
C VAL A 20 14.41 -9.97 -26.85
N LEU A 21 13.22 -10.23 -27.39
CA LEU A 21 11.98 -9.60 -26.95
C LEU A 21 11.65 -9.98 -25.49
N GLY A 22 11.83 -11.25 -25.13
CA GLY A 22 11.70 -11.73 -23.76
C GLY A 22 12.71 -11.06 -22.83
N TRP A 23 13.98 -10.98 -23.24
CA TRP A 23 15.00 -10.27 -22.46
C TRP A 23 14.65 -8.80 -22.28
N LEU A 24 14.20 -8.10 -23.33
CA LEU A 24 13.78 -6.70 -23.26
C LEU A 24 12.56 -6.50 -22.37
N LEU A 25 11.60 -7.42 -22.35
CA LEU A 25 10.36 -7.28 -21.55
C LEU A 25 10.54 -7.68 -20.09
N PHE A 26 11.52 -8.54 -19.77
CA PHE A 26 11.76 -9.08 -18.43
C PHE A 26 13.09 -8.67 -17.82
N ARG A 27 13.88 -7.80 -18.48
CA ARG A 27 15.08 -7.21 -17.89
C ARG A 27 14.70 -6.42 -16.65
N SER A 28 15.28 -6.82 -15.52
CA SER A 28 15.14 -6.14 -14.24
C SER A 28 16.49 -5.62 -13.78
N ASP A 29 16.52 -4.38 -13.31
CA ASP A 29 17.70 -3.78 -12.70
C ASP A 29 17.55 -3.74 -11.17
N ARG A 30 18.67 -3.61 -10.45
CA ARG A 30 18.65 -3.32 -9.00
C ARG A 30 18.32 -1.85 -8.79
N GLN A 31 17.59 -1.54 -7.74
CA GLN A 31 17.38 -0.16 -7.30
C GLN A 31 18.61 0.29 -6.51
N ASP A 32 19.09 1.50 -6.80
CA ASP A 32 20.11 2.18 -6.01
C ASP A 32 19.41 3.03 -4.94
N LEU A 33 19.57 2.66 -3.67
CA LEU A 33 18.85 3.24 -2.53
C LEU A 33 19.85 3.55 -1.44
N ALA A 34 19.74 4.74 -0.83
CA ALA A 34 20.76 5.29 0.07
C ALA A 34 20.92 4.52 1.39
N GLY A 35 19.93 3.72 1.79
CA GLY A 35 19.94 2.94 3.02
C GLY A 35 18.58 2.33 3.34
N ASP A 36 18.44 1.76 4.55
CA ASP A 36 17.22 1.05 4.95
C ASP A 36 15.97 1.94 4.98
N LEU A 37 16.10 3.18 5.48
CA LEU A 37 14.97 4.11 5.50
C LEU A 37 14.53 4.50 4.08
N ASP A 38 15.49 4.76 3.20
CA ASP A 38 15.21 5.06 1.79
C ASP A 38 14.57 3.85 1.08
N ARG A 39 15.02 2.64 1.43
CA ARG A 39 14.44 1.39 0.95
C ARG A 39 13.03 1.14 1.49
N PHE A 40 12.71 1.55 2.71
CA PHE A 40 11.34 1.50 3.20
C PHE A 40 10.44 2.46 2.43
N LYS A 41 10.92 3.69 2.17
CA LYS A 41 10.16 4.73 1.46
C LYS A 41 9.94 4.42 -0.02
N TYR A 42 10.97 3.94 -0.72
CA TYR A 42 10.99 3.88 -2.20
C TYR A 42 11.40 2.51 -2.77
N GLY A 43 11.68 1.54 -1.92
CA GLY A 43 12.06 0.19 -2.34
C GLY A 43 10.87 -0.62 -2.87
N SER A 44 11.14 -1.42 -3.89
CA SER A 44 10.16 -2.31 -4.52
C SER A 44 9.89 -3.55 -3.68
N LEU A 45 8.59 -3.85 -3.51
CA LEU A 45 8.11 -5.13 -2.97
C LEU A 45 8.06 -6.25 -4.01
N GLY A 46 8.28 -5.95 -5.29
CA GLY A 46 8.36 -6.95 -6.37
C GLY A 46 7.06 -7.13 -7.15
N GLY A 47 6.14 -6.17 -7.03
CA GLY A 47 4.85 -6.19 -7.72
C GLY A 47 4.91 -5.74 -9.18
N GLU A 48 6.09 -5.45 -9.75
CA GLU A 48 6.22 -4.82 -11.06
C GLU A 48 5.52 -5.60 -12.18
N LEU A 49 5.51 -6.93 -12.08
CA LEU A 49 4.89 -7.80 -13.07
C LEU A 49 3.36 -7.76 -13.01
N VAL A 50 2.79 -7.74 -11.80
CA VAL A 50 1.35 -7.91 -11.55
C VAL A 50 0.62 -6.57 -11.47
N ALA A 51 1.21 -5.59 -10.78
CA ALA A 51 0.59 -4.32 -10.44
C ALA A 51 1.35 -3.09 -11.00
N GLY A 52 2.47 -3.31 -11.71
CA GLY A 52 3.33 -2.23 -12.17
C GLY A 52 2.74 -1.42 -13.32
N ILE A 53 2.53 -0.11 -13.10
CA ILE A 53 2.13 0.84 -14.14
C ILE A 53 3.40 1.44 -14.76
N PRO A 54 3.56 1.51 -16.09
CA PRO A 54 4.69 2.21 -16.71
C PRO A 54 4.83 3.63 -16.16
N TYR A 55 6.02 3.98 -15.68
CA TYR A 55 6.29 5.23 -14.94
C TYR A 55 5.80 6.46 -15.70
N GLN A 56 6.12 6.55 -16.99
CA GLN A 56 5.76 7.68 -17.85
C GLN A 56 4.24 7.83 -17.99
N ILE A 57 3.50 6.73 -18.08
CA ILE A 57 2.02 6.77 -18.09
C ILE A 57 1.53 7.28 -16.75
N PHE A 58 2.04 6.73 -15.64
CA PHE A 58 1.62 7.09 -14.29
C PHE A 58 1.79 8.60 -14.02
N VAL A 59 2.94 9.19 -14.32
CA VAL A 59 3.18 10.63 -14.09
C VAL A 59 2.43 11.54 -15.07
N ALA A 60 2.01 11.04 -16.23
CA ALA A 60 1.21 11.79 -17.19
C ALA A 60 -0.28 11.88 -16.78
N LEU A 61 -0.82 10.92 -16.00
CA LEU A 61 -2.27 10.88 -15.71
C LEU A 61 -2.82 12.16 -15.07
N PRO A 62 -2.21 12.74 -14.01
CA PRO A 62 -2.76 13.96 -13.40
C PRO A 62 -2.85 15.15 -14.36
N GLN A 63 -1.93 15.24 -15.33
CA GLN A 63 -1.91 16.30 -16.34
C GLN A 63 -2.95 16.08 -17.45
N VAL A 64 -3.18 14.84 -17.85
CA VAL A 64 -4.16 14.48 -18.89
C VAL A 64 -5.60 14.50 -18.35
N PHE A 65 -5.77 14.18 -17.07
CA PHE A 65 -7.06 14.03 -16.40
C PHE A 65 -7.22 14.96 -15.18
N PRO A 66 -6.99 16.28 -15.30
CA PRO A 66 -7.04 17.20 -14.16
C PRO A 66 -8.45 17.32 -13.57
N ASP A 67 -9.49 17.15 -14.39
CA ASP A 67 -10.89 17.11 -14.01
C ASP A 67 -11.23 15.84 -13.20
N LEU A 68 -10.72 14.67 -13.62
CA LEU A 68 -10.94 13.43 -12.87
C LEU A 68 -10.15 13.45 -11.55
N LEU A 69 -8.92 13.96 -11.57
CA LEU A 69 -8.13 14.18 -10.36
C LEU A 69 -8.92 15.03 -9.37
N ALA A 70 -9.45 16.18 -9.82
CA ALA A 70 -10.25 17.08 -9.01
C ALA A 70 -11.52 16.43 -8.43
N SER A 71 -12.19 15.56 -9.20
CA SER A 71 -13.43 14.91 -8.77
C SER A 71 -13.22 13.80 -7.72
N HIS A 72 -12.03 13.20 -7.69
CA HIS A 72 -11.73 12.04 -6.84
C HIS A 72 -10.81 12.36 -5.67
N ALA A 73 -9.99 13.40 -5.74
CA ALA A 73 -9.12 13.84 -4.65
C ALA A 73 -9.91 14.67 -3.62
N ARG A 74 -10.53 14.01 -2.64
CA ARG A 74 -11.42 14.67 -1.66
C ARG A 74 -10.69 15.39 -0.52
N GLN A 75 -9.41 15.09 -0.28
CA GLN A 75 -8.65 15.65 0.85
C GLN A 75 -7.69 16.80 0.50
N GLY A 76 -7.03 16.76 -0.67
CA GLY A 76 -6.00 17.74 -1.02
C GLY A 76 -6.52 19.06 -1.58
N ARG A 77 -7.84 19.20 -1.76
CA ARG A 77 -8.48 20.33 -2.43
C ARG A 77 -9.27 21.16 -1.42
N ARG A 78 -8.97 22.46 -1.35
CA ARG A 78 -9.71 23.42 -0.53
C ARG A 78 -11.10 23.66 -1.14
N ALA A 79 -12.01 24.22 -0.34
CA ALA A 79 -13.37 24.54 -0.77
C ALA A 79 -13.43 25.52 -1.96
N ASP A 80 -12.37 26.32 -2.18
CA ASP A 80 -12.21 27.21 -3.32
C ASP A 80 -11.68 26.51 -4.60
N GLY A 81 -11.48 25.18 -4.55
CA GLY A 81 -10.97 24.39 -5.66
C GLY A 81 -9.45 24.41 -5.82
N SER A 82 -8.71 25.16 -4.98
CA SER A 82 -7.24 25.16 -4.99
C SER A 82 -6.68 23.90 -4.33
N GLY A 83 -5.56 23.40 -4.85
CA GLY A 83 -4.89 22.21 -4.33
C GLY A 83 -3.81 21.70 -5.28
N PRO A 84 -3.08 20.64 -4.91
CA PRO A 84 -2.09 20.04 -5.80
C PRO A 84 -2.73 19.53 -7.11
N ALA A 85 -2.02 19.71 -8.22
CA ALA A 85 -2.38 19.17 -9.54
C ALA A 85 -1.67 17.82 -9.83
N ASP A 86 -1.18 17.16 -8.78
CA ASP A 86 -0.46 15.89 -8.83
C ASP A 86 -0.98 14.95 -7.73
N TYR A 87 -0.29 13.83 -7.53
CA TYR A 87 -0.69 12.81 -6.56
C TYR A 87 -0.73 13.27 -5.10
N ARG A 88 -0.16 14.44 -4.73
CA ARG A 88 -0.38 15.04 -3.40
C ARG A 88 -1.84 15.38 -3.14
N ALA A 89 -2.67 15.48 -4.18
CA ALA A 89 -4.10 15.71 -4.05
C ALA A 89 -4.81 14.60 -3.23
N PHE A 90 -4.23 13.39 -3.18
CA PHE A 90 -4.71 12.26 -2.36
C PHE A 90 -4.07 12.22 -0.96
N GLY A 91 -3.44 13.32 -0.52
CA GLY A 91 -2.78 13.48 0.78
C GLY A 91 -1.55 12.60 0.99
N LEU A 92 -0.92 12.16 -0.09
CA LEU A 92 0.28 11.33 -0.06
C LEU A 92 1.50 12.13 0.43
N ALA A 93 2.30 11.54 1.33
CA ALA A 93 3.53 12.13 1.82
C ALA A 93 4.55 12.28 0.69
N TRP A 94 5.14 13.47 0.49
CA TRP A 94 6.07 13.72 -0.62
C TRP A 94 7.25 14.57 -0.17
N GLU A 95 8.46 14.04 -0.32
CA GLU A 95 9.71 14.76 -0.03
C GLU A 95 10.13 15.64 -1.21
N SER A 96 10.63 16.84 -0.90
CA SER A 96 11.15 17.76 -1.92
C SER A 96 12.26 17.08 -2.75
N GLY A 97 12.19 17.24 -4.08
CA GLY A 97 13.18 16.70 -5.01
C GLY A 97 13.00 15.22 -5.38
N ARG A 98 12.01 14.51 -4.81
CA ARG A 98 11.68 13.15 -5.22
C ARG A 98 10.70 13.13 -6.39
N PRO A 99 10.85 12.19 -7.35
CA PRO A 99 9.97 12.12 -8.52
C PRO A 99 8.56 11.66 -8.20
N LEU A 100 8.39 10.90 -7.10
CA LEU A 100 7.11 10.36 -6.64
C LEU A 100 6.95 10.51 -5.12
N PRO A 101 5.70 10.47 -4.60
CA PRO A 101 5.45 10.40 -3.17
C PRO A 101 6.17 9.22 -2.50
N ILE A 102 6.42 9.35 -1.19
CA ILE A 102 6.79 8.22 -0.33
C ILE A 102 5.73 7.12 -0.49
N GLY A 103 6.16 5.88 -0.62
CA GLY A 103 5.26 4.75 -0.83
C GLY A 103 5.23 4.22 -2.26
N PHE A 104 5.80 4.95 -3.23
CA PHE A 104 5.94 4.47 -4.60
C PHE A 104 7.38 4.04 -4.88
N SER A 105 7.52 2.88 -5.49
CA SER A 105 8.80 2.40 -6.00
C SER A 105 8.87 2.56 -7.51
N ILE A 106 10.03 2.97 -8.03
CA ILE A 106 10.34 2.94 -9.45
C ILE A 106 11.35 1.83 -9.67
N LYS A 107 10.97 0.80 -10.42
CA LYS A 107 11.87 -0.30 -10.77
C LYS A 107 11.64 -0.75 -12.20
N ARG A 108 12.74 -1.02 -12.91
CA ARG A 108 12.67 -1.50 -14.28
C ARG A 108 12.27 -2.97 -14.31
N LEU A 109 11.24 -3.27 -15.09
CA LEU A 109 10.89 -4.60 -15.60
C LEU A 109 10.45 -4.42 -17.05
N GLY A 110 11.44 -4.48 -17.94
CA GLY A 110 11.38 -4.06 -19.33
C GLY A 110 11.29 -2.54 -19.53
N VAL A 111 10.28 -1.90 -18.94
CA VAL A 111 10.21 -0.44 -18.74
C VAL A 111 10.26 -0.12 -17.25
N GLU A 112 10.55 1.13 -16.90
CA GLU A 112 10.36 1.61 -15.53
C GLU A 112 8.89 1.50 -15.17
N ARG A 113 8.61 0.80 -14.07
CA ARG A 113 7.26 0.62 -13.54
C ARG A 113 7.17 1.18 -12.14
N VAL A 114 6.00 1.74 -11.87
CA VAL A 114 5.58 2.24 -10.57
C VAL A 114 4.74 1.18 -9.89
N THR A 115 5.13 0.84 -8.67
CA THR A 115 4.35 0.01 -7.75
C THR A 115 4.27 0.69 -6.40
N VAL A 116 3.32 0.27 -5.58
CA VAL A 116 3.19 0.74 -4.20
C VAL A 116 3.98 -0.15 -3.24
N ASN A 117 4.43 0.41 -2.13
CA ASN A 117 5.01 -0.31 -1.01
C ASN A 117 4.33 0.10 0.32
N CYS A 118 4.79 -0.49 1.43
CA CYS A 118 4.19 -0.28 2.75
C CYS A 118 4.16 1.20 3.18
N ALA A 119 5.14 2.00 2.78
CA ALA A 119 5.24 3.39 3.21
C ALA A 119 4.13 4.28 2.64
N LEU A 120 3.39 3.83 1.61
CA LEU A 120 2.21 4.55 1.10
C LEU A 120 1.16 4.72 2.20
N CYS A 121 0.86 3.64 2.93
CA CYS A 121 -0.14 3.62 4.00
C CYS A 121 0.49 3.87 5.38
N HIS A 122 1.80 3.68 5.51
CA HIS A 122 2.52 3.75 6.79
C HIS A 122 3.55 4.89 6.84
N THR A 123 3.11 6.09 6.44
CA THR A 123 3.87 7.34 6.63
C THR A 123 2.95 8.43 7.13
N THR A 124 3.16 8.87 8.36
CA THR A 124 2.40 9.98 8.96
C THR A 124 2.90 11.31 8.43
N VAL A 125 1.98 12.20 8.04
CA VAL A 125 2.28 13.59 7.69
C VAL A 125 1.73 14.49 8.79
N TYR A 126 2.55 15.33 9.41
CA TYR A 126 2.11 16.21 10.49
C TYR A 126 2.76 17.61 10.41
N ARG A 127 2.10 18.59 11.03
CA ARG A 127 2.62 19.95 11.21
C ARG A 127 2.48 20.34 12.67
N LEU A 128 3.46 21.06 13.21
CA LEU A 128 3.36 21.61 14.58
C LEU A 128 2.60 22.94 14.62
N THR A 129 2.64 23.67 13.51
CA THR A 129 1.86 24.89 13.28
C THR A 129 1.38 24.90 11.83
N PRO A 130 0.24 25.53 11.52
CA PRO A 130 -0.34 25.51 10.17
C PRO A 130 0.62 25.98 9.06
N ASP A 131 1.51 26.92 9.37
CA ASP A 131 2.40 27.56 8.38
C ASP A 131 3.72 26.79 8.14
N GLN A 132 4.02 25.77 8.93
CA GLN A 132 5.23 24.98 8.75
C GLN A 132 5.12 23.99 7.58
N PRO A 133 6.25 23.69 6.90
CA PRO A 133 6.27 22.58 5.97
C PRO A 133 5.90 21.27 6.70
N PRO A 134 5.17 20.37 6.04
CA PRO A 134 4.84 19.08 6.62
C PRO A 134 6.11 18.30 6.99
N ARG A 135 6.04 17.61 8.12
CA ARG A 135 7.04 16.64 8.57
C ARG A 135 6.49 15.24 8.37
N HIS A 136 7.38 14.28 8.18
CA HIS A 136 7.01 12.88 7.99
C HIS A 136 7.48 12.05 9.18
N ALA A 137 6.66 11.10 9.63
CA ALA A 137 7.06 10.06 10.55
C ALA A 137 6.91 8.70 9.86
N ASP A 138 8.06 8.14 9.49
CA ASP A 138 8.14 6.87 8.77
C ASP A 138 7.67 5.72 9.66
N GLY A 139 6.82 4.84 9.13
CA GLY A 139 6.19 3.76 9.88
C GLY A 139 5.00 4.17 10.73
N GLY A 140 4.61 5.45 10.76
CA GLY A 140 3.38 5.89 11.43
C GLY A 140 2.12 5.71 10.56
N PRO A 141 0.91 5.92 11.10
CA PRO A 141 -0.34 5.84 10.34
C PRO A 141 -0.39 6.91 9.24
N GLY A 142 -0.72 6.50 8.00
CA GLY A 142 -0.94 7.37 6.86
C GLY A 142 -2.31 8.06 6.88
N HIS A 143 -2.65 8.75 7.97
CA HIS A 143 -3.99 9.30 8.24
C HIS A 143 -4.50 10.34 7.21
N THR A 144 -3.63 10.82 6.32
CA THR A 144 -3.95 11.74 5.20
C THR A 144 -4.12 11.03 3.86
N VAL A 145 -3.95 9.72 3.79
CA VAL A 145 -3.96 8.99 2.52
C VAL A 145 -5.40 8.69 2.11
N ASP A 146 -5.82 9.21 0.96
CA ASP A 146 -7.10 8.89 0.31
C ASP A 146 -6.90 7.77 -0.73
N LEU A 147 -6.68 6.55 -0.25
CA LEU A 147 -6.39 5.39 -1.10
C LEU A 147 -7.56 5.04 -2.03
N GLN A 148 -8.79 5.13 -1.53
CA GLN A 148 -9.99 4.87 -2.33
C GLN A 148 -10.15 5.91 -3.44
N GLY A 149 -9.89 7.19 -3.15
CA GLY A 149 -9.88 8.27 -4.14
C GLY A 149 -8.82 8.05 -5.22
N LEU A 150 -7.60 7.64 -4.83
CA LEU A 150 -6.52 7.31 -5.79
C LEU A 150 -6.93 6.17 -6.74
N LEU A 151 -7.47 5.07 -6.21
CA LEU A 151 -7.95 3.94 -7.02
C LEU A 151 -9.05 4.38 -7.99
N ARG A 152 -10.05 5.12 -7.50
CA ARG A 152 -11.13 5.66 -8.33
C ARG A 152 -10.62 6.56 -9.44
N PHE A 153 -9.63 7.42 -9.16
CA PHE A 153 -8.99 8.26 -10.17
C PHE A 153 -8.32 7.42 -11.28
N LEU A 154 -7.56 6.39 -10.91
CA LEU A 154 -6.90 5.52 -11.88
C LEU A 154 -7.92 4.78 -12.75
N PHE A 155 -9.01 4.26 -12.16
CA PHE A 155 -10.07 3.58 -12.89
C PHE A 155 -10.89 4.52 -13.77
N ALA A 156 -11.25 5.70 -13.27
CA ALA A 156 -11.91 6.73 -14.06
C ALA A 156 -11.07 7.15 -15.27
N SER A 157 -9.76 7.34 -15.07
CA SER A 157 -8.83 7.63 -16.16
C SER A 157 -8.84 6.51 -17.20
N ALA A 158 -8.79 5.24 -16.80
CA ALA A 158 -8.80 4.10 -17.71
C ALA A 158 -10.11 3.93 -18.50
N ARG A 159 -11.25 4.40 -17.95
CA ARG A 159 -12.53 4.45 -18.66
C ARG A 159 -12.59 5.54 -19.71
N ASP A 160 -11.99 6.68 -19.41
CA ASP A 160 -12.10 7.88 -20.22
C ASP A 160 -11.50 7.70 -21.63
N PRO A 161 -12.17 8.17 -22.70
CA PRO A 161 -11.66 8.10 -24.07
C PRO A 161 -10.29 8.74 -24.29
N ARG A 162 -9.91 9.74 -23.47
CA ARG A 162 -8.59 10.38 -23.50
C ARG A 162 -7.46 9.43 -23.09
N PHE A 163 -7.74 8.26 -22.48
CA PHE A 163 -6.74 7.22 -22.25
C PHE A 163 -6.41 6.50 -23.56
N SER A 164 -5.70 7.21 -24.43
CA SER A 164 -5.34 6.77 -25.77
C SER A 164 -3.92 7.21 -26.09
N ALA A 165 -3.28 6.51 -27.03
CA ALA A 165 -1.94 6.86 -27.49
C ALA A 165 -1.86 8.28 -28.06
N SER A 166 -2.91 8.76 -28.75
CA SER A 166 -2.93 10.10 -29.35
C SER A 166 -2.91 11.24 -28.34
N ILE A 167 -3.36 11.00 -27.10
CA ILE A 167 -3.39 12.00 -26.03
C ILE A 167 -2.23 11.79 -25.04
N LEU A 168 -1.97 10.54 -24.63
CA LEU A 168 -0.95 10.25 -23.64
C LEU A 168 0.48 10.41 -24.18
N LEU A 169 0.75 10.08 -25.45
CA LEU A 169 2.13 10.18 -25.99
C LEU A 169 2.64 11.63 -25.98
N PRO A 170 1.89 12.64 -26.47
CA PRO A 170 2.35 14.03 -26.38
C PRO A 170 2.59 14.49 -24.93
N ALA A 171 1.78 14.02 -23.96
CA ALA A 171 1.96 14.36 -22.56
C ALA A 171 3.20 13.69 -21.94
N ILE A 172 3.50 12.46 -22.34
CA ILE A 172 4.72 11.75 -21.95
C ILE A 172 5.96 12.45 -22.52
N GLU A 173 5.95 12.80 -23.80
CA GLU A 173 7.09 13.40 -24.49
C GLU A 173 7.43 14.81 -24.00
N GLN A 174 6.49 15.52 -23.36
CA GLN A 174 6.76 16.78 -22.67
C GLN A 174 7.69 16.61 -21.46
N GLN A 175 7.69 15.43 -20.83
CA GLN A 175 8.46 15.14 -19.62
C GLN A 175 9.72 14.34 -19.93
N SER A 176 9.62 13.40 -20.87
CA SER A 176 10.72 12.54 -21.30
C SER A 176 10.62 12.30 -22.81
N PRO A 177 11.49 12.92 -23.63
CA PRO A 177 11.56 12.63 -25.06
C PRO A 177 11.73 11.13 -25.30
N LEU A 178 10.94 10.58 -26.22
CA LEU A 178 10.98 9.16 -26.58
C LEU A 178 11.63 8.98 -27.95
N ASP A 179 12.45 7.95 -28.10
CA ASP A 179 12.90 7.52 -29.42
C ASP A 179 11.74 6.85 -30.20
N TRP A 180 11.90 6.73 -31.53
CA TRP A 180 10.85 6.19 -32.40
C TRP A 180 10.34 4.80 -31.99
N HIS A 181 11.23 3.95 -31.46
CA HIS A 181 10.91 2.59 -31.04
C HIS A 181 10.18 2.58 -29.69
N GLU A 182 10.58 3.44 -28.74
CA GLU A 182 9.88 3.63 -27.47
C GLU A 182 8.49 4.20 -27.70
N ARG A 183 8.37 5.22 -28.56
CA ARG A 183 7.09 5.78 -28.99
C ARG A 183 6.18 4.71 -29.55
N ALA A 184 6.69 3.85 -30.46
CA ALA A 184 5.93 2.74 -31.00
C ALA A 184 5.50 1.73 -29.93
N MET A 185 6.39 1.39 -28.98
CA MET A 185 6.08 0.50 -27.86
C MET A 185 5.02 1.09 -26.93
N TYR A 186 5.12 2.36 -26.55
CA TYR A 186 4.11 3.02 -25.74
C TYR A 186 2.76 3.08 -26.45
N ALA A 187 2.75 3.46 -27.73
CA ALA A 187 1.54 3.56 -28.55
C ALA A 187 0.81 2.21 -28.69
N ALA A 188 1.55 1.17 -29.08
CA ALA A 188 0.97 -0.10 -29.50
C ALA A 188 0.85 -1.13 -28.38
N LEU A 189 1.64 -1.01 -27.31
CA LEU A 189 1.69 -2.01 -26.24
C LEU A 189 1.37 -1.41 -24.87
N TRP A 190 2.18 -0.48 -24.36
CA TRP A 190 2.10 -0.10 -22.94
C TRP A 190 0.84 0.67 -22.60
N ILE A 191 0.39 1.61 -23.45
CA ILE A 191 -0.83 2.37 -23.19
C ILE A 191 -2.07 1.45 -23.23
N PRO A 192 -2.30 0.64 -24.29
CA PRO A 192 -3.41 -0.31 -24.31
C PRO A 192 -3.36 -1.33 -23.16
N LEU A 193 -2.19 -1.89 -22.85
CA LEU A 193 -2.03 -2.88 -21.79
C LEU A 193 -2.31 -2.28 -20.40
N THR A 194 -1.83 -1.07 -20.14
CA THR A 194 -2.10 -0.36 -18.89
C THR A 194 -3.58 -0.08 -18.72
N ARG A 195 -4.25 0.37 -19.81
CA ARG A 195 -5.69 0.59 -19.80
C ARG A 195 -6.45 -0.69 -19.47
N LEU A 196 -6.10 -1.80 -20.12
CA LEU A 196 -6.71 -3.10 -19.88
C LEU A 196 -6.50 -3.56 -18.43
N ALA A 197 -5.27 -3.48 -17.91
CA ALA A 197 -4.95 -3.89 -16.55
C ALA A 197 -5.73 -3.07 -15.50
N LEU A 198 -5.84 -1.74 -15.68
CA LEU A 198 -6.63 -0.88 -14.80
C LEU A 198 -8.13 -1.20 -14.86
N ARG A 199 -8.66 -1.57 -16.03
CA ARG A 199 -10.06 -1.99 -16.18
C ARG A 199 -10.33 -3.34 -15.51
N VAL A 200 -9.41 -4.30 -15.61
CA VAL A 200 -9.50 -5.57 -14.87
C VAL A 200 -9.45 -5.34 -13.36
N ALA A 201 -8.56 -4.45 -12.90
CA ALA A 201 -8.49 -4.08 -11.49
C ALA A 201 -9.77 -3.37 -11.01
N GLU A 202 -10.36 -2.48 -11.82
CA GLU A 202 -11.65 -1.84 -11.53
C GLU A 202 -12.75 -2.89 -11.32
N ASP A 203 -12.86 -3.88 -12.21
CA ASP A 203 -13.88 -4.93 -12.10
C ASP A 203 -13.68 -5.79 -10.83
N GLN A 204 -12.44 -6.13 -10.48
CA GLN A 204 -12.11 -6.86 -9.25
C GLN A 204 -12.41 -6.06 -7.97
N LEU A 205 -12.38 -4.74 -8.07
CA LEU A 205 -12.57 -3.81 -6.96
C LEU A 205 -13.91 -3.07 -7.01
N ALA A 206 -14.83 -3.44 -7.90
CA ALA A 206 -16.11 -2.74 -8.03
C ALA A 206 -17.02 -2.90 -6.79
N TRP A 207 -16.73 -3.87 -5.90
CA TRP A 207 -17.37 -3.98 -4.59
C TRP A 207 -17.17 -2.73 -3.72
N MET A 208 -16.07 -1.99 -3.90
CA MET A 208 -15.79 -0.77 -3.13
C MET A 208 -16.88 0.30 -3.30
N GLU A 209 -17.62 0.26 -4.40
CA GLU A 209 -18.72 1.19 -4.68
C GLU A 209 -20.04 0.79 -4.01
N GLN A 210 -20.12 -0.42 -3.46
CA GLN A 210 -21.29 -0.96 -2.76
C GLN A 210 -21.11 -0.92 -1.23
N LYS A 211 -20.00 -0.38 -0.75
CA LYS A 211 -19.62 -0.31 0.67
C LYS A 211 -19.51 1.14 1.15
N PRO A 212 -19.57 1.38 2.47
CA PRO A 212 -19.23 2.68 3.03
C PRO A 212 -17.86 3.13 2.54
N ALA A 213 -17.74 4.40 2.16
CA ALA A 213 -16.46 4.96 1.75
C ALA A 213 -15.42 4.77 2.85
N TRP A 214 -14.21 4.32 2.50
CA TRP A 214 -13.12 4.15 3.46
C TRP A 214 -12.80 5.49 4.12
N GLY A 215 -12.80 6.53 3.29
CA GLY A 215 -12.30 7.83 3.67
C GLY A 215 -10.79 7.80 3.91
N PRO A 216 -10.26 8.92 4.37
CA PRO A 216 -8.82 9.09 4.53
C PRO A 216 -8.25 8.31 5.69
N GLY A 217 -6.99 7.90 5.56
CA GLY A 217 -6.27 7.14 6.59
C GLY A 217 -6.67 5.68 6.69
N ARG A 218 -7.59 5.23 5.83
CA ARG A 218 -8.24 3.93 5.96
C ARG A 218 -8.26 3.18 4.65
N ASP A 219 -8.37 1.88 4.78
CA ASP A 219 -8.78 0.96 3.73
C ASP A 219 -9.79 -0.05 4.28
N ASP A 220 -10.23 -0.97 3.42
CA ASP A 220 -10.91 -2.18 3.87
C ASP A 220 -9.91 -3.34 3.85
N ALA A 221 -9.21 -3.49 4.97
CA ALA A 221 -8.01 -4.33 5.10
C ALA A 221 -8.26 -5.82 4.82
N PHE A 222 -9.49 -6.32 5.02
CA PHE A 222 -9.79 -7.75 4.89
C PHE A 222 -10.75 -8.11 3.77
N ASN A 223 -11.71 -7.26 3.36
CA ASN A 223 -12.48 -7.57 2.17
C ASN A 223 -11.59 -7.57 0.92
N LEU A 224 -10.58 -6.70 0.86
CA LEU A 224 -9.64 -6.67 -0.25
C LEU A 224 -8.94 -8.02 -0.47
N PRO A 225 -8.17 -8.58 0.49
CA PRO A 225 -7.55 -9.91 0.31
C PRO A 225 -8.59 -11.04 0.26
N LYS A 226 -9.69 -10.96 1.02
CA LYS A 226 -10.78 -11.96 0.98
C LYS A 226 -11.35 -12.10 -0.43
N TYR A 227 -11.71 -11.01 -1.09
CA TYR A 227 -12.31 -11.06 -2.42
C TYR A 227 -11.27 -11.27 -3.51
N VAL A 228 -10.17 -10.51 -3.50
CA VAL A 228 -9.21 -10.51 -4.61
C VAL A 228 -8.29 -11.73 -4.57
N LEU A 229 -7.68 -12.03 -3.42
CA LEU A 229 -6.69 -13.12 -3.37
C LEU A 229 -7.35 -14.49 -3.28
N THR A 230 -8.50 -14.59 -2.60
CA THR A 230 -9.17 -15.88 -2.46
C THR A 230 -10.26 -16.12 -3.49
N GLN A 231 -10.68 -15.11 -4.27
CA GLN A 231 -11.79 -15.16 -5.23
C GLN A 231 -13.13 -15.49 -4.54
N ALA A 232 -13.31 -15.01 -3.30
CA ALA A 232 -14.58 -15.18 -2.59
C ALA A 232 -15.67 -14.29 -3.19
N SER A 233 -16.90 -14.80 -3.16
CA SER A 233 -18.08 -13.99 -3.47
C SER A 233 -18.13 -12.80 -2.52
N TRP A 234 -18.51 -11.64 -3.06
CA TRP A 234 -18.74 -10.46 -2.25
C TRP A 234 -19.92 -10.70 -1.32
N ASP A 235 -19.79 -10.31 -0.06
CA ASP A 235 -20.85 -10.33 0.92
C ASP A 235 -21.03 -8.94 1.55
N ASP A 236 -21.90 -8.82 2.55
CA ASP A 236 -22.31 -7.55 3.11
C ASP A 236 -21.34 -6.95 4.14
N THR A 237 -20.24 -7.62 4.50
CA THR A 237 -19.34 -7.14 5.55
C THR A 237 -18.61 -5.84 5.19
N VAL A 238 -18.29 -5.04 6.21
CA VAL A 238 -17.55 -3.78 6.09
C VAL A 238 -16.27 -3.87 6.92
N GLY A 239 -15.11 -3.82 6.26
CA GLY A 239 -13.82 -4.03 6.92
C GLY A 239 -13.02 -2.76 7.16
N ASN A 240 -13.64 -1.58 7.05
CA ASN A 240 -12.96 -0.28 7.11
C ASN A 240 -12.11 -0.15 8.39
N THR A 241 -10.81 0.05 8.23
CA THR A 241 -9.85 0.23 9.32
C THR A 241 -8.83 1.29 9.01
N ASP A 242 -8.41 2.00 10.06
CA ASP A 242 -7.32 2.96 10.03
C ASP A 242 -5.97 2.25 9.90
N PHE A 243 -5.04 2.85 9.14
CA PHE A 243 -3.71 2.28 8.94
C PHE A 243 -2.94 2.22 10.27
N PRO A 244 -2.50 1.06 10.76
CA PRO A 244 -1.81 0.99 12.03
C PRO A 244 -0.38 1.56 11.94
N ALA A 245 0.16 2.02 13.07
CA ALA A 245 1.60 2.26 13.20
C ALA A 245 2.39 0.94 13.16
N LEU A 246 3.54 0.98 12.51
CA LEU A 246 4.51 -0.10 12.37
C LEU A 246 5.73 0.08 13.28
N TRP A 247 5.63 0.93 14.30
CA TRP A 247 6.74 1.20 15.20
C TRP A 247 6.95 0.07 16.21
N ARG A 248 8.21 -0.27 16.45
CA ARG A 248 8.66 -1.22 17.47
C ARG A 248 7.94 -2.56 17.40
N LEU A 249 7.69 -3.09 16.19
CA LEU A 249 6.96 -4.35 16.04
C LEU A 249 7.68 -5.54 16.71
N GLY A 250 8.99 -5.43 16.96
CA GLY A 250 9.77 -6.44 17.69
C GLY A 250 9.33 -6.59 19.14
N GLU A 251 8.80 -5.52 19.75
CA GLU A 251 8.23 -5.54 21.10
C GLU A 251 6.86 -6.25 21.15
N ARG A 252 6.27 -6.54 19.98
CA ARG A 252 5.00 -7.24 19.82
C ARG A 252 5.15 -8.70 19.42
N SER A 253 6.37 -9.25 19.50
CA SER A 253 6.62 -10.66 19.21
C SER A 253 5.74 -11.56 20.10
N GLY A 254 5.03 -12.51 19.49
CA GLY A 254 4.10 -13.41 20.17
C GLY A 254 2.72 -12.81 20.49
N GLN A 255 2.48 -11.53 20.22
CA GLN A 255 1.18 -10.89 20.39
C GLN A 255 0.30 -11.03 19.15
N LEU A 256 -1.01 -10.79 19.30
CA LEU A 256 -1.89 -10.60 18.16
C LEU A 256 -1.52 -9.31 17.42
N VAL A 257 -1.59 -9.38 16.10
CA VAL A 257 -1.36 -8.27 15.16
C VAL A 257 -2.55 -8.14 14.22
N HIS A 258 -2.56 -7.07 13.41
CA HIS A 258 -3.77 -6.47 12.83
C HIS A 258 -4.74 -5.90 13.88
N ALA A 259 -5.79 -5.21 13.43
CA ALA A 259 -6.74 -4.57 14.33
C ALA A 259 -7.60 -5.60 15.08
N GLY A 260 -8.10 -6.62 14.37
CA GLY A 260 -8.96 -7.66 14.93
C GLY A 260 -8.23 -8.88 15.54
N GLY A 261 -6.91 -8.93 15.41
CA GLY A 261 -6.09 -10.04 15.91
C GLY A 261 -6.03 -11.24 14.94
N GLU A 262 -6.12 -10.98 13.65
CA GLU A 262 -6.17 -11.96 12.57
C GLU A 262 -4.83 -12.65 12.30
N ALA A 263 -3.74 -12.20 12.91
CA ALA A 263 -2.43 -12.84 12.81
C ALA A 263 -1.70 -12.87 14.16
N ARG A 264 -0.77 -13.82 14.32
CA ARG A 264 0.07 -14.00 15.51
C ARG A 264 1.56 -13.68 15.27
N LYS A 265 1.91 -13.41 14.01
CA LYS A 265 3.29 -13.17 13.58
C LYS A 265 3.33 -11.96 12.67
N VAL A 266 4.24 -11.04 12.94
CA VAL A 266 4.53 -9.90 12.06
C VAL A 266 4.97 -10.39 10.67
N ALA A 267 5.77 -11.45 10.62
CA ALA A 267 6.16 -12.09 9.36
C ALA A 267 4.96 -12.52 8.50
N ALA A 268 3.87 -13.03 9.10
CA ALA A 268 2.67 -13.43 8.38
C ALA A 268 1.92 -12.23 7.79
N VAL A 269 1.85 -11.13 8.55
CA VAL A 269 1.30 -9.85 8.07
C VAL A 269 2.10 -9.33 6.88
N ILE A 270 3.43 -9.23 7.02
CA ILE A 270 4.31 -8.78 5.93
C ILE A 270 4.12 -9.65 4.69
N ALA A 271 4.09 -10.97 4.85
CA ALA A 271 3.92 -11.92 3.76
C ALA A 271 2.58 -11.73 3.03
N THR A 272 1.46 -11.63 3.77
CA THR A 272 0.12 -11.49 3.17
C THR A 272 -0.12 -10.09 2.60
N SER A 273 0.35 -9.03 3.26
CA SER A 273 0.27 -7.65 2.75
C SER A 273 1.11 -7.45 1.49
N THR A 274 2.34 -8.01 1.43
CA THR A 274 3.18 -7.91 0.22
C THR A 274 2.51 -8.61 -0.97
N LEU A 275 1.89 -9.78 -0.76
CA LEU A 275 1.07 -10.44 -1.77
C LEU A 275 -0.10 -9.57 -2.24
N GLY A 276 -0.80 -8.90 -1.31
CA GLY A 276 -1.87 -7.94 -1.62
C GLY A 276 -1.41 -6.75 -2.48
N THR A 277 -0.15 -6.32 -2.34
CA THR A 277 0.47 -5.29 -3.20
C THR A 277 0.99 -5.83 -4.55
N GLY A 278 0.70 -7.10 -4.87
CA GLY A 278 1.07 -7.75 -6.13
C GLY A 278 2.43 -8.42 -6.14
N ALA A 279 3.14 -8.48 -5.00
CA ALA A 279 4.42 -9.18 -4.90
C ALA A 279 4.20 -10.69 -4.82
N LEU A 280 4.73 -11.41 -5.81
CA LEU A 280 4.68 -12.87 -5.82
C LEU A 280 5.89 -13.47 -5.04
N PRO A 281 5.79 -14.70 -4.52
CA PRO A 281 6.79 -15.33 -3.64
C PRO A 281 8.03 -15.83 -4.41
N PHE A 282 8.60 -15.00 -5.27
CA PHE A 282 9.83 -15.25 -6.01
C PHE A 282 10.67 -13.98 -6.12
N GLY A 283 11.88 -14.09 -6.68
CA GLY A 283 12.73 -12.92 -6.92
C GLY A 283 13.16 -12.20 -5.63
N GLY A 284 13.70 -12.94 -4.65
CA GLY A 284 14.18 -12.37 -3.38
C GLY A 284 13.06 -11.94 -2.43
N PHE A 285 11.89 -12.57 -2.52
CA PHE A 285 10.74 -12.35 -1.63
C PHE A 285 11.13 -12.51 -0.16
N ASP A 286 11.70 -13.66 0.22
CA ASP A 286 12.06 -13.94 1.62
C ASP A 286 13.11 -12.98 2.19
N ALA A 287 14.14 -12.66 1.39
CA ALA A 287 15.17 -11.70 1.80
C ALA A 287 14.58 -10.30 2.05
N ARG A 288 13.55 -9.89 1.29
CA ARG A 288 12.81 -8.65 1.55
C ARG A 288 11.94 -8.73 2.79
N ARG A 289 11.21 -9.84 2.98
CA ARG A 289 10.39 -10.04 4.19
C ARG A 289 11.24 -9.98 5.45
N GLN A 290 12.34 -10.73 5.50
CA GLN A 290 13.27 -10.75 6.64
C GLN A 290 13.91 -9.38 6.89
N TRP A 291 14.19 -8.62 5.84
CA TRP A 291 14.68 -7.25 5.98
C TRP A 291 13.59 -6.32 6.56
N LEU A 292 12.36 -6.35 6.03
CA LEU A 292 11.24 -5.56 6.54
C LEU A 292 10.96 -5.88 8.01
N GLU A 293 10.93 -7.17 8.37
CA GLU A 293 10.69 -7.60 9.74
C GLU A 293 11.75 -7.05 10.70
N ARG A 294 13.04 -7.14 10.36
CA ARG A 294 14.12 -6.54 11.16
C ARG A 294 14.00 -5.02 11.25
N PHE A 295 13.80 -4.35 10.11
CA PHE A 295 13.67 -2.90 10.06
C PHE A 295 12.51 -2.38 10.92
N LEU A 296 11.32 -2.97 10.79
CA LEU A 296 10.13 -2.58 11.55
C LEU A 296 10.19 -3.02 13.02
N SER A 297 11.04 -4.01 13.35
CA SER A 297 11.28 -4.38 14.74
C SER A 297 11.93 -3.23 15.52
N ASP A 298 12.85 -2.51 14.88
CA ASP A 298 13.65 -1.46 15.51
C ASP A 298 13.11 -0.05 15.28
N LEU A 299 12.31 0.17 14.22
CA LEU A 299 11.80 1.48 13.83
C LEU A 299 11.00 2.13 14.98
N ALA A 300 11.48 3.26 15.47
CA ALA A 300 10.89 3.98 16.59
C ALA A 300 9.97 5.12 16.12
N PRO A 301 8.92 5.48 16.90
CA PRO A 301 8.23 6.74 16.67
C PRO A 301 9.16 7.92 16.92
N PRO A 302 8.96 9.08 16.25
CA PRO A 302 9.62 10.30 16.66
C PRO A 302 9.15 10.73 18.07
N PRO A 303 10.04 11.32 18.88
CA PRO A 303 9.65 11.87 20.18
C PRO A 303 8.66 13.02 20.01
N PHE A 304 7.84 13.25 21.03
CA PHE A 304 6.99 14.44 21.06
C PHE A 304 7.88 15.69 21.00
N PRO A 305 7.66 16.60 20.03
CA PRO A 305 8.60 17.69 19.75
C PRO A 305 8.36 18.95 20.59
N GLY A 306 7.26 18.99 21.36
CA GLY A 306 6.90 20.11 22.22
C GLY A 306 7.48 19.99 23.63
N PRO A 307 7.38 21.07 24.44
CA PRO A 307 7.72 21.00 25.86
C PRO A 307 6.80 20.03 26.59
N VAL A 308 7.35 19.31 27.56
CA VAL A 308 6.61 18.40 28.44
C VAL A 308 6.76 18.88 29.87
N ASP A 309 5.64 19.12 30.55
CA ASP A 309 5.62 19.35 32.00
C ASP A 309 5.88 18.02 32.71
N SER A 310 7.03 17.90 33.36
CA SER A 310 7.46 16.65 33.99
C SER A 310 6.62 16.28 35.20
N ALA A 311 6.10 17.25 35.95
CA ALA A 311 5.25 17.00 37.11
C ALA A 311 3.88 16.47 36.66
N LEU A 312 3.30 17.09 35.62
CA LEU A 312 2.03 16.63 35.04
C LEU A 312 2.19 15.27 34.35
N ALA A 313 3.30 15.04 33.63
CA ALA A 313 3.59 13.75 33.01
C ALA A 313 3.75 12.63 34.05
N ALA A 314 4.41 12.90 35.19
CA ALA A 314 4.54 11.95 36.28
C ALA A 314 3.17 11.61 36.91
N HIS A 315 2.32 12.63 37.12
CA HIS A 315 0.95 12.42 37.59
C HIS A 315 0.13 11.56 36.62
N GLY A 316 0.19 11.87 35.32
CA GLY A 316 -0.44 11.06 34.27
C GLY A 316 0.10 9.63 34.21
N GLY A 317 1.39 9.43 34.47
CA GLY A 317 2.01 8.11 34.57
C GLY A 317 1.40 7.25 35.68
N ALA A 318 1.10 7.83 36.85
CA ALA A 318 0.42 7.12 37.94
C ALA A 318 -1.00 6.71 37.54
N LEU A 319 -1.76 7.63 36.92
CA LEU A 319 -3.11 7.33 36.42
C LEU A 319 -3.09 6.22 35.35
N PHE A 320 -2.16 6.29 34.40
CA PHE A 320 -1.98 5.26 33.38
C PHE A 320 -1.68 3.90 34.01
N ALA A 321 -0.79 3.84 35.00
CA ALA A 321 -0.45 2.61 35.72
C ALA A 321 -1.69 1.99 36.41
N SER A 322 -2.55 2.82 37.01
CA SER A 322 -3.73 2.35 37.73
C SER A 322 -4.91 1.97 36.83
N HIS A 323 -5.06 2.61 35.66
CA HIS A 323 -6.30 2.51 34.87
C HIS A 323 -6.13 1.92 33.48
N CYS A 324 -4.93 2.00 32.90
CA CYS A 324 -4.72 1.69 31.48
C CYS A 324 -3.69 0.58 31.26
N ALA A 325 -2.73 0.45 32.17
CA ALA A 325 -1.56 -0.40 32.01
C ALA A 325 -1.92 -1.88 31.80
N VAL A 326 -3.03 -2.36 32.38
CA VAL A 326 -3.48 -3.75 32.20
C VAL A 326 -3.66 -4.14 30.72
N CYS A 327 -4.07 -3.20 29.87
CA CYS A 327 -4.27 -3.42 28.43
C CYS A 327 -3.18 -2.77 27.56
N HIS A 328 -2.56 -1.68 28.02
CA HIS A 328 -1.74 -0.82 27.18
C HIS A 328 -0.27 -0.67 27.62
N ALA A 329 0.11 -1.12 28.82
CA ALA A 329 1.53 -1.19 29.18
C ALA A 329 2.18 -2.35 28.43
N ARG A 330 3.49 -2.29 28.14
CA ARG A 330 4.16 -3.35 27.36
C ARG A 330 4.03 -4.74 27.99
N ASP A 331 4.01 -4.78 29.31
CA ASP A 331 3.89 -5.95 30.18
C ASP A 331 2.49 -6.10 30.80
N GLY A 332 1.50 -5.34 30.30
CA GLY A 332 0.12 -5.45 30.73
C GLY A 332 -0.45 -6.85 30.49
N ALA A 333 -1.22 -7.36 31.45
CA ALA A 333 -1.76 -8.73 31.40
C ALA A 333 -2.64 -9.02 30.17
N ARG A 334 -3.18 -7.98 29.51
CA ARG A 334 -4.04 -8.07 28.32
C ARG A 334 -3.41 -7.41 27.09
N THR A 335 -2.19 -6.90 27.21
CA THR A 335 -1.48 -6.27 26.09
C THR A 335 -1.22 -7.30 25.00
N GLY A 336 -1.54 -6.93 23.75
CA GLY A 336 -1.41 -7.81 22.60
C GLY A 336 -2.51 -8.87 22.50
N GLN A 337 -3.55 -8.81 23.33
CA GLN A 337 -4.72 -9.68 23.25
C GLN A 337 -5.88 -8.94 22.58
N ALA A 338 -6.78 -9.71 21.94
CA ALA A 338 -8.03 -9.18 21.43
C ALA A 338 -9.01 -9.03 22.60
N ILE A 339 -9.46 -7.80 22.82
CA ILE A 339 -10.47 -7.48 23.82
C ILE A 339 -11.84 -7.65 23.13
N PRO A 340 -12.81 -8.34 23.77
CA PRO A 340 -14.15 -8.54 23.18
C PRO A 340 -14.83 -7.22 22.84
N VAL A 341 -15.58 -7.19 21.74
CA VAL A 341 -16.26 -5.98 21.28
C VAL A 341 -17.32 -5.52 22.29
N GLU A 342 -17.99 -6.46 22.94
CA GLU A 342 -18.98 -6.21 23.99
C GLU A 342 -18.37 -5.53 25.22
N GLU A 343 -17.07 -5.73 25.44
CA GLU A 343 -16.33 -5.10 26.52
C GLU A 343 -15.80 -3.72 26.14
N ILE A 344 -15.24 -3.56 24.93
CA ILE A 344 -14.70 -2.27 24.47
C ILE A 344 -15.82 -1.27 24.16
N GLY A 345 -16.93 -1.74 23.58
CA GLY A 345 -18.03 -0.90 23.13
C GLY A 345 -17.74 -0.08 21.87
N SER A 346 -16.70 -0.42 21.10
CA SER A 346 -16.45 0.17 19.77
C SER A 346 -17.25 -0.53 18.67
N ASP A 347 -17.29 0.06 17.47
CA ASP A 347 -17.93 -0.53 16.27
C ASP A 347 -17.48 -1.99 16.01
N ALA A 348 -18.40 -2.86 15.62
CA ALA A 348 -18.19 -4.31 15.49
C ALA A 348 -17.95 -4.81 14.04
N GLU A 349 -18.06 -3.93 13.04
CA GLU A 349 -18.13 -4.31 11.63
C GLU A 349 -16.84 -4.99 11.14
N HIS A 350 -15.68 -4.45 11.52
CA HIS A 350 -14.40 -5.03 11.11
C HIS A 350 -14.22 -6.46 11.65
N VAL A 351 -14.55 -6.71 12.92
CA VAL A 351 -14.47 -8.05 13.53
C VAL A 351 -15.37 -9.06 12.81
N SER A 352 -16.48 -8.58 12.24
CA SER A 352 -17.42 -9.42 11.50
C SER A 352 -16.91 -9.79 10.10
N THR A 353 -15.95 -9.05 9.54
CA THR A 353 -15.49 -9.17 8.15
C THR A 353 -14.71 -10.45 7.84
N PHE A 354 -13.82 -10.88 8.73
CA PHE A 354 -12.88 -11.97 8.47
C PHE A 354 -13.08 -13.13 9.45
N GLN A 355 -13.91 -14.10 9.04
CA GLN A 355 -14.31 -15.23 9.88
C GLN A 355 -13.41 -16.46 9.67
N ALA A 356 -13.61 -17.49 10.49
CA ALA A 356 -12.80 -18.72 10.41
C ALA A 356 -12.85 -19.40 9.03
N LYS A 357 -13.97 -19.26 8.29
CA LYS A 357 -14.10 -19.74 6.91
C LYS A 357 -13.16 -19.00 5.95
N ASP A 358 -12.98 -17.70 6.14
CA ASP A 358 -12.18 -16.81 5.31
C ASP A 358 -10.70 -17.03 5.60
N ALA A 359 -10.32 -17.13 6.89
CA ALA A 359 -8.98 -17.51 7.31
C ALA A 359 -8.55 -18.86 6.73
N ARG A 360 -9.39 -19.90 6.82
CA ARG A 360 -9.10 -21.21 6.20
C ARG A 360 -8.90 -21.11 4.69
N ARG A 361 -9.65 -20.24 4.00
CA ARG A 361 -9.53 -20.07 2.56
C ARG A 361 -8.23 -19.34 2.20
N MET A 362 -7.91 -18.27 2.92
CA MET A 362 -6.68 -17.52 2.73
C MET A 362 -5.45 -18.37 3.02
N ASN A 363 -5.46 -19.16 4.11
CA ASN A 363 -4.36 -20.06 4.45
C ASN A 363 -4.13 -21.16 3.41
N ARG A 364 -5.19 -21.62 2.71
CA ARG A 364 -5.01 -22.52 1.55
C ARG A 364 -4.31 -21.83 0.39
N VAL A 365 -4.65 -20.57 0.12
CA VAL A 365 -4.01 -19.78 -0.95
C VAL A 365 -2.53 -19.56 -0.63
N THR A 366 -2.20 -19.13 0.58
CA THR A 366 -0.81 -18.91 0.99
C THR A 366 0.01 -20.20 1.02
N ALA A 367 -0.57 -21.31 1.49
CA ALA A 367 0.09 -22.62 1.43
C ALA A 367 0.37 -23.09 -0.02
N MET A 368 -0.58 -22.90 -0.95
CA MET A 368 -0.36 -23.21 -2.38
C MET A 368 0.76 -22.38 -3.01
N LEU A 369 1.06 -21.21 -2.42
CA LEU A 369 2.12 -20.31 -2.82
C LEU A 369 3.45 -20.56 -2.08
N GLY A 370 3.52 -21.59 -1.22
CA GLY A 370 4.71 -21.93 -0.43
C GLY A 370 4.96 -21.00 0.76
N MET A 371 3.91 -20.32 1.24
CA MET A 371 3.95 -19.38 2.37
C MET A 371 3.29 -19.99 3.62
N ASP A 372 3.68 -21.21 3.98
CA ASP A 372 3.08 -21.98 5.10
C ASP A 372 3.28 -21.31 6.47
N ASP A 373 4.26 -20.42 6.60
CA ASP A 373 4.53 -19.64 7.81
C ASP A 373 3.61 -18.41 7.98
N ALA A 374 2.82 -18.08 6.96
CA ALA A 374 1.95 -16.90 6.89
C ALA A 374 0.49 -17.20 7.27
N GLU A 375 0.29 -17.87 8.41
CA GLU A 375 -1.03 -18.27 8.89
C GLU A 375 -1.84 -17.08 9.43
N LEU A 376 -3.10 -16.98 8.99
CA LEU A 376 -4.12 -16.07 9.52
C LEU A 376 -5.18 -16.85 10.31
N GLN A 377 -5.87 -16.14 11.20
CA GLN A 377 -7.01 -16.61 11.98
C GLN A 377 -8.17 -15.62 11.89
N ALA A 378 -9.35 -16.01 12.39
CA ALA A 378 -10.49 -15.11 12.46
C ALA A 378 -10.19 -13.94 13.41
N ALA A 379 -10.85 -12.79 13.17
CA ALA A 379 -10.86 -11.71 14.13
C ALA A 379 -11.48 -12.17 15.47
N GLN A 380 -10.96 -11.68 16.59
CA GLN A 380 -11.33 -12.13 17.95
C GLN A 380 -11.85 -11.00 18.86
N GLY A 381 -11.94 -9.78 18.35
CA GLY A 381 -12.15 -8.56 19.14
C GLY A 381 -11.25 -7.45 18.59
N TYR A 382 -10.84 -6.47 19.40
CA TYR A 382 -9.80 -5.51 18.99
C TYR A 382 -8.55 -5.63 19.85
N VAL A 383 -7.39 -5.63 19.20
CA VAL A 383 -6.12 -5.81 19.89
C VAL A 383 -5.77 -4.60 20.75
N ALA A 384 -5.58 -4.82 22.05
CA ALA A 384 -5.03 -3.81 22.95
C ALA A 384 -3.53 -3.65 22.69
N ARG A 385 -3.13 -2.49 22.15
CA ARG A 385 -1.75 -2.21 21.74
C ARG A 385 -1.05 -1.27 22.72
N PRO A 386 0.27 -1.36 22.89
CA PRO A 386 1.03 -0.31 23.56
C PRO A 386 0.81 1.05 22.91
N LEU A 387 0.69 2.12 23.72
CA LEU A 387 0.44 3.49 23.26
C LEU A 387 1.72 4.21 22.76
N LEU A 388 2.59 3.48 22.07
CA LEU A 388 3.83 4.00 21.51
C LEU A 388 3.54 5.03 20.42
N GLY A 389 4.10 6.24 20.58
CA GLY A 389 3.90 7.33 19.61
C GLY A 389 2.46 7.85 19.55
N VAL A 390 1.65 7.66 20.60
CA VAL A 390 0.21 8.01 20.63
C VAL A 390 -0.12 9.44 20.18
N TRP A 391 0.82 10.38 20.33
CA TRP A 391 0.66 11.77 19.88
C TRP A 391 0.54 11.91 18.35
N LEU A 392 0.91 10.88 17.58
CA LEU A 392 0.78 10.80 16.11
C LEU A 392 -0.24 9.76 15.66
N LEU A 393 -0.98 9.13 16.57
CA LEU A 393 -1.95 8.08 16.25
C LEU A 393 -3.38 8.62 16.09
N ALA A 394 -3.57 9.94 16.07
CA ALA A 394 -4.85 10.51 15.72
C ALA A 394 -5.11 10.36 14.21
N PRO A 395 -6.37 10.12 13.80
CA PRO A 395 -7.52 9.88 14.67
C PRO A 395 -7.49 8.48 15.30
N TYR A 396 -8.09 8.32 16.48
CA TYR A 396 -7.99 7.11 17.30
C TYR A 396 -9.08 6.06 17.00
N LEU A 397 -8.91 4.88 17.61
CA LEU A 397 -9.67 3.64 17.44
C LEU A 397 -9.36 2.90 16.12
N HIS A 398 -9.87 1.68 15.98
CA HIS A 398 -9.56 0.82 14.82
C HIS A 398 -9.98 1.41 13.48
N ASN A 399 -10.96 2.32 13.48
CA ASN A 399 -11.53 2.96 12.30
C ASN A 399 -11.30 4.48 12.30
N GLY A 400 -10.43 5.02 13.16
CA GLY A 400 -10.10 6.45 13.19
C GLY A 400 -11.30 7.36 13.47
N SER A 401 -12.31 6.91 14.22
CA SER A 401 -13.57 7.65 14.42
C SER A 401 -13.48 8.76 15.46
N VAL A 402 -12.42 8.81 16.26
CA VAL A 402 -12.21 9.81 17.31
C VAL A 402 -11.07 10.75 16.90
N PRO A 403 -11.32 12.06 16.70
CA PRO A 403 -10.32 13.00 16.17
C PRO A 403 -9.17 13.30 17.15
#